data_AF-A0A0Q4XTW9-F1
#
_entry.id   AF-A0A0Q4XTW9-F1
#
_cell.length_a   1.000
_cell.length_b   1.000
_cell.length_c   1.000
_cell.angle_alpha   90.00
_cell.angle_beta   90.00
_cell.angle_gamma   90.00
#
_symmetry.space_group_name_H-M   'P 1'
#
loop_
_entity.id
_entity.type
_entity.pdbx_description
1 polymer ?
#
loop_
_entity_poly.entity_id
_entity_poly.type
_entity_poly.pdbx_seq_one_letter_code
_entity_poly.pdbx_strand_id
1 'polypeptide(L)' 'MTHPTMKLVIEEPHPGAYVWALMETDDRGKTVRVAQRAEEASDSYEAALATGTRRLHAALHAQTPSTA' A
#
# COMPACT_ATOMS: atom_id res chain seq x y z
N MET A 1 -1.18 -11.14 19.17
CA MET A 1 -1.89 -10.76 17.92
C MET A 1 -0.90 -9.99 17.08
N THR A 2 -0.36 -10.60 16.02
CA THR A 2 0.59 -9.93 15.13
C THR A 2 -0.23 -9.15 14.12
N HIS A 3 -0.30 -7.84 14.26
CA HIS A 3 -0.92 -6.99 13.23
C HIS A 3 -0.09 -7.18 11.96
N PRO A 4 -0.71 -7.57 10.82
CA PRO A 4 0.00 -7.62 9.56
C PRO A 4 0.56 -6.23 9.29
N THR A 5 1.88 -6.13 9.25
CA THR A 5 2.53 -4.89 8.84
C THR A 5 2.29 -4.73 7.35
N MET A 6 1.67 -3.62 6.96
CA MET A 6 1.52 -3.26 5.55
C MET A 6 2.53 -2.17 5.21
N LYS A 7 3.11 -2.28 4.01
CA LYS A 7 4.04 -1.31 3.45
C LYS A 7 3.46 -0.73 2.17
N LEU A 8 3.44 0.59 2.07
CA LEU A 8 3.20 1.30 0.82
C LEU A 8 4.52 1.42 0.05
N VAL A 9 4.47 1.08 -1.24
CA VAL A 9 5.59 1.24 -2.19
C VAL A 9 5.08 2.05 -3.38
N ILE A 10 5.90 2.98 -3.84
CA ILE A 10 5.68 3.69 -5.11
C ILE A 10 6.73 3.19 -6.09
N GLU A 11 6.26 2.76 -7.25
CA GLU A 11 7.10 2.27 -8.35
C GLU A 11 6.94 3.20 -9.55
N GLU A 12 8.03 3.41 -10.28
CA GLU A 12 8.04 4.18 -11.52
C GLU A 12 8.34 3.23 -12.70
N PRO A 13 7.33 2.52 -13.25
CA PRO A 13 7.55 1.60 -14.37
C PRO A 13 8.08 2.27 -15.64
N HIS A 14 7.73 3.53 -15.86
CA HIS A 14 8.25 4.36 -16.95
C HIS A 14 8.47 5.79 -16.40
N PRO A 15 9.41 6.56 -16.96
CA PRO A 15 9.64 7.93 -16.52
C PRO A 15 8.34 8.76 -16.52
N GLY A 16 7.99 9.31 -15.35
CA GLY A 16 6.78 10.11 -15.15
C GLY A 16 5.49 9.32 -14.95
N ALA A 17 5.55 7.99 -14.83
CA ALA A 17 4.40 7.15 -14.53
C ALA A 17 4.60 6.46 -13.17
N TYR A 18 3.83 6.84 -12.16
CA TYR A 18 3.97 6.37 -10.78
C TYR A 18 2.81 5.47 -10.36
N VAL A 19 3.11 4.26 -9.91
CA VAL A 19 2.13 3.26 -9.49
C VAL A 19 2.35 2.95 -8.02
N TRP A 20 1.31 3.07 -7.20
CA TRP A 20 1.38 2.64 -5.81
C TRP A 20 1.00 1.16 -5.66
N ALA A 21 1.64 0.49 -4.71
CA ALA A 21 1.35 -0.88 -4.30
C ALA A 21 1.36 -1.00 -2.77
N LEU A 22 0.38 -1.70 -2.21
CA LEU A 22 0.35 -2.13 -0.83
C LEU A 22 0.86 -3.56 -0.74
N MET A 23 1.92 -3.74 0.04
CA MET A 23 2.57 -5.01 0.28
C MET A 23 2.29 -5.45 1.72
N GLU A 24 1.88 -6.70 1.89
CA GLU A 24 1.87 -7.31 3.22
C GLU A 24 3.28 -7.78 3.56
N THR A 25 3.71 -7.47 4.77
CA THR A 25 4.99 -7.88 5.31
C THR A 25 4.82 -8.75 6.55
N ASP A 26 5.76 -9.66 6.74
CA ASP A 26 5.87 -10.44 7.98
C ASP A 26 6.35 -9.57 9.15
N ASP A 27 6.47 -10.18 10.32
CA ASP A 27 6.95 -9.57 11.56
C ASP A 27 8.40 -9.06 11.49
N ARG A 28 9.14 -9.42 10.43
CA ARG A 28 10.50 -8.97 10.13
C ARG A 28 10.54 -7.91 9.03
N GLY A 29 9.38 -7.46 8.54
CA GLY A 29 9.27 -6.47 7.48
C GLY A 29 9.58 -7.00 6.08
N LYS A 30 9.69 -8.32 5.89
CA LYS A 30 9.87 -8.93 4.58
C LYS A 30 8.54 -8.97 3.85
N THR A 31 8.50 -8.49 2.61
CA THR A 31 7.33 -8.61 1.75
C THR A 31 6.98 -10.08 1.53
N VAL A 32 5.76 -10.44 1.94
CA VAL A 32 5.19 -11.77 1.74
C VAL A 32 4.34 -11.80 0.47
N ARG A 33 3.53 -10.75 0.23
CA ARG A 33 2.66 -10.66 -0.95
C ARG A 33 2.24 -9.22 -1.26
N VAL A 34 1.78 -8.99 -2.49
CA VAL A 34 1.08 -7.76 -2.88
C VAL A 34 -0.40 -7.91 -2.51
N ALA A 35 -0.89 -7.04 -1.63
CA ALA A 35 -2.31 -7.03 -1.24
C ALA A 35 -3.15 -6.20 -2.21
N GLN A 36 -2.64 -5.05 -2.64
CA GLN A 36 -3.35 -4.16 -3.56
C GLN A 36 -2.35 -3.37 -4.40
N ARG A 37 -2.75 -2.97 -5.61
CA ARG A 37 -1.99 -2.10 -6.50
C ARG A 37 -2.93 -1.12 -7.20
N ALA A 38 -2.42 0.04 -7.59
CA ALA A 38 -3.14 0.92 -8.51
C ALA A 38 -3.34 0.23 -9.87
N GLU A 39 -4.54 0.35 -10.42
CA GLU A 39 -4.84 -0.11 -11.78
C GLU A 39 -4.21 0.81 -12.83
N GLU A 40 -4.15 2.11 -12.53
CA GLU A 40 -3.59 3.14 -13.39
C GLU A 40 -2.41 3.86 -12.73
N ALA A 41 -1.46 4.28 -13.55
CA ALA A 41 -0.34 5.10 -13.11
C ALA A 41 -0.79 6.56 -12.94
N SER A 42 -0.25 7.23 -11.92
CA SER A 42 -0.33 8.68 -11.76
C SER A 42 0.82 9.35 -12.52
N ASP A 43 0.57 10.56 -13.01
CA ASP A 43 1.57 11.41 -13.66
C ASP A 43 2.59 12.05 -12.69
N SER A 44 2.35 11.91 -11.38
CA SER A 44 3.18 12.49 -10.34
C SER A 44 3.34 11.55 -9.14
N TYR A 45 4.55 11.55 -8.58
CA TYR A 45 4.89 10.78 -7.38
C TYR A 45 3.97 11.13 -6.21
N GLU A 46 3.69 12.43 -6.01
CA GLU A 46 2.85 12.92 -4.93
C GLU A 46 1.39 12.44 -5.06
N ALA A 47 0.84 12.38 -6.29
CA ALA A 47 -0.51 11.86 -6.51
C ALA A 47 -0.60 10.36 -6.20
N ALA A 48 0.42 9.59 -6.61
CA ALA A 48 0.52 8.17 -6.29
C ALA A 48 0.67 7.96 -4.78
N LEU A 49 1.52 8.75 -4.11
CA LEU A 49 1.75 8.70 -2.67
C LEU A 49 0.49 9.07 -1.87
N ALA A 50 -0.20 10.15 -2.22
CA ALA A 50 -1.41 10.58 -1.54
C ALA A 50 -2.53 9.52 -1.67
N THR A 51 -2.69 8.96 -2.87
CA THR A 51 -3.70 7.91 -3.11
C THR A 51 -3.33 6.61 -2.41
N GLY A 52 -2.06 6.20 -2.49
CA GLY A 52 -1.54 5.03 -1.79
C GLY A 52 -1.65 5.15 -0.27
N THR A 53 -1.38 6.33 0.30
CA THR A 53 -1.48 6.58 1.75
C THR A 53 -2.93 6.49 2.23
N ARG A 54 -3.88 7.07 1.48
CA ARG A 54 -5.32 6.93 1.77
C ARG A 54 -5.76 5.47 1.76
N ARG A 55 -5.27 4.69 0.77
CA ARG A 55 -5.57 3.25 0.68
C ARG A 55 -4.93 2.46 1.82
N LEU A 56 -3.69 2.77 2.20
CA LEU A 56 -3.02 2.17 3.35
C LEU A 56 -3.82 2.42 4.63
N HIS A 57 -4.22 3.66 4.90
CA HIS A 57 -5.06 3.99 6.05
C HIS A 57 -6.37 3.21 6.06
N ALA A 58 -7.08 3.16 4.92
CA ALA A 58 -8.32 2.39 4.80
C ALA A 58 -8.10 0.89 5.07
N ALA A 59 -7.02 0.32 4.55
CA ALA A 59 -6.66 -1.09 4.78
C ALA A 59 -6.30 -1.36 6.24
N LEU A 60 -5.58 -0.46 6.91
CA LEU A 60 -5.26 -0.58 8.33
C LEU A 60 -6.52 -0.51 9.20
N HIS A 61 -7.45 0.41 8.88
CA HIS A 61 -8.73 0.51 9.60
C HIS A 61 -9.63 -0.72 9.39
N ALA A 62 -9.67 -1.29 8.19
CA ALA A 62 -10.44 -2.50 7.91
C ALA A 62 -9.89 -3.75 8.63
N GLN A 63 -8.59 -3.78 8.95
CA GLN A 63 -7.93 -4.89 9.64
C GLN A 63 -8.11 -4.88 11.16
N THR A 64 -8.61 -3.80 11.74
CA THR A 64 -9.15 -3.80 13.12
C THR A 64 -10.58 -4.32 13.09
N PRO A 65 -10.86 -5.61 13.37
CA PRO A 65 -12.22 -6.03 13.58
C PRO A 65 -12.76 -5.27 14.78
N SER A 66 -13.84 -4.53 14.55
CA SER A 66 -14.74 -4.08 15.61
C SER A 66 -15.12 -5.31 16.42
N THR A 67 -14.45 -5.49 17.56
CA THR A 67 -14.84 -6.48 18.56
C THR A 67 -15.93 -5.79 19.37
N ALA A 68 -17.18 -6.01 18.98
CA ALA A 68 -18.37 -5.65 19.73
C ALA A 68 -19.25 -6.90 19.84
#